data_AF-A0A438W1E1-F1
#
_entry.id   AF-A0A438W1E1-F1
#
_cell.length_a   1.000
_cell.length_b   1.000
_cell.length_c   1.000
_cell.angle_alpha   90.00
_cell.angle_beta   90.00
_cell.angle_gamma   90.00
#
_symmetry.space_group_name_H-M   'P 1'
#
loop_
_entity.id
_entity.type
_entity.pdbx_description
1 polymer ?
#
loop_
_entity_poly.entity_id
_entity_poly.type
_entity_poly.pdbx_seq_one_letter_code
_entity_poly.pdbx_strand_id
1 'polypeptide(L)'
;MIAVLPPLFSMGSFDEWIYRGLVALMVSCPCALVISVPLGYFGGVGAASRKGILMKGVHVLEVLTQAKSIAFDKTGTLTKGVFKVTDIVPQNGHSKEEV
;
A
#
# COMPACT_ATOMS: atom_id res chain seq x y z
N MET A 1 35.13 -0.08 15.06
CA MET A 1 35.70 0.33 16.37
C MET A 1 35.89 -0.83 17.34
N ILE A 2 34.88 -1.71 17.50
CA ILE A 2 34.92 -2.84 18.44
C ILE A 2 36.08 -3.83 18.18
N ALA A 3 36.51 -4.00 16.92
CA ALA A 3 37.60 -4.92 16.57
C ALA A 3 39.02 -4.42 16.86
N VAL A 4 39.21 -3.10 17.01
CA VAL A 4 40.55 -2.47 17.00
C VAL A 4 40.85 -1.76 18.31
N LEU A 5 39.85 -1.18 18.98
CA LEU A 5 40.06 -0.47 20.25
C LEU A 5 40.58 -1.39 21.38
N PRO A 6 39.95 -2.54 21.67
CA PRO A 6 40.31 -3.32 22.86
C PRO A 6 41.73 -3.93 22.81
N PRO A 7 42.21 -4.49 21.67
CA PRO A 7 43.60 -4.94 21.57
C PRO A 7 44.62 -3.80 21.74
N LEU A 8 44.28 -2.57 21.33
CA LEU A 8 45.14 -1.38 21.49
C LEU A 8 45.32 -0.98 22.97
N PHE A 9 44.32 -1.25 23.81
CA PHE A 9 44.35 -1.04 25.27
C PHE A 9 44.71 -2.31 26.05
N SER A 10 45.34 -3.30 25.39
CA SER A 10 45.78 -4.57 26.01
C SER A 10 44.63 -5.44 26.57
N MET A 11 43.39 -5.26 26.09
CA MET A 11 42.20 -5.99 26.55
C MET A 11 41.92 -7.29 25.77
N GLY A 12 42.95 -7.91 25.20
CA GLY A 12 42.84 -9.19 24.46
C GLY A 12 43.64 -9.22 23.16
N SER A 13 43.59 -10.36 22.46
CA SER A 13 44.30 -10.55 21.18
C SER A 13 43.55 -9.89 20.02
N PHE A 14 44.28 -9.49 18.97
CA PHE A 14 43.67 -8.96 17.76
C PHE A 14 42.76 -9.99 17.07
N ASP A 15 43.15 -11.27 17.08
CA ASP A 15 42.37 -12.36 16.48
C ASP A 15 40.96 -12.47 17.08
N GLU A 16 40.88 -12.43 18.41
CA GLU A 16 39.61 -12.53 19.13
C GLU A 16 38.70 -11.32 18.85
N TRP A 17 39.24 -10.11 18.86
CA TRP A 17 38.44 -8.90 18.66
C TRP A 17 38.07 -8.66 17.20
N ILE A 18 38.91 -9.09 16.25
CA ILE A 18 38.56 -9.14 14.82
C ILE A 18 37.40 -10.12 14.61
N TYR A 19 37.48 -11.33 15.19
CA TYR A 19 36.39 -12.30 15.13
C TYR A 19 35.09 -11.74 15.69
N ARG A 20 35.12 -11.15 16.89
CA ARG A 20 33.95 -10.49 17.51
C ARG A 20 33.40 -9.34 16.67
N GLY A 21 34.27 -8.57 16.01
CA GLY A 21 33.88 -7.51 15.09
C GLY A 21 33.12 -8.01 13.87
N LEU A 22 33.58 -9.13 13.28
CA LEU A 22 32.90 -9.77 12.15
C LEU A 22 31.53 -10.32 12.55
N VAL A 23 31.41 -10.92 13.73
CA VAL A 23 30.12 -11.37 14.28
C VAL A 23 29.15 -10.20 14.46
N ALA A 24 29.61 -9.08 15.02
CA ALA A 24 28.79 -7.89 15.18
C ALA A 24 28.30 -7.34 13.82
N LEU A 25 29.15 -7.38 12.79
CA LEU A 25 28.79 -6.97 11.44
C LEU A 25 27.75 -7.93 10.81
N MET A 26 27.91 -9.24 11.00
CA MET A 26 26.94 -10.23 10.52
C MET A 26 25.55 -10.02 11.12
N VAL A 27 25.48 -9.81 12.44
CA VAL A 27 24.22 -9.57 13.16
C VAL A 27 23.56 -8.25 12.75
N SER A 28 24.35 -7.27 12.28
CA SER A 28 23.82 -5.97 11.84
C SER A 28 22.95 -6.04 10.58
N CYS A 29 23.00 -7.14 9.82
CA CYS A 29 22.27 -7.25 8.56
C CYS A 29 20.74 -7.25 8.83
N PRO A 30 20.00 -6.21 8.43
CA PRO A 30 18.60 -6.04 8.84
C PRO A 30 17.66 -6.79 7.88
N CYS A 31 17.89 -8.09 7.68
CA CYS A 31 17.16 -8.90 6.69
C CYS A 31 15.64 -8.84 6.87
N ALA A 32 15.16 -8.86 8.12
CA ALA A 32 13.74 -8.76 8.44
C ALA A 32 13.13 -7.41 8.02
N LEU A 33 13.87 -6.31 8.21
CA LEU A 33 13.41 -4.97 7.83
C LEU A 33 13.27 -4.86 6.30
N VAL A 34 14.26 -5.36 5.56
CA VAL A 34 14.26 -5.31 4.09
C VAL A 34 13.09 -6.08 3.49
N ILE A 35 12.74 -7.24 4.06
CA ILE A 35 11.63 -8.08 3.56
C ILE A 35 10.25 -7.54 3.99
N SER A 36 10.19 -6.77 5.09
CA SER A 36 8.91 -6.29 5.65
C SER A 36 8.10 -5.43 4.69
N VAL A 37 8.77 -4.54 3.94
CA VAL A 37 8.13 -3.61 3.00
C VAL A 37 7.49 -4.32 1.80
N PRO A 38 8.21 -5.13 0.99
CA PRO A 38 7.59 -5.84 -0.13
C PRO A 38 6.52 -6.84 0.33
N LEU A 39 6.73 -7.51 1.47
CA LEU A 39 5.72 -8.40 2.05
C LEU A 39 4.43 -7.64 2.41
N GLY A 40 4.55 -6.45 3.00
CA GLY A 40 3.42 -5.56 3.29
C GLY A 40 2.67 -5.14 2.01
N TYR A 41 3.39 -4.73 0.97
CA TYR A 41 2.78 -4.36 -0.31
C TYR A 41 2.04 -5.53 -0.97
N PHE A 42 2.67 -6.71 -1.05
CA PHE A 42 2.00 -7.89 -1.61
C PHE A 42 0.81 -8.34 -0.77
N GLY A 43 0.90 -8.25 0.56
CA GLY A 43 -0.22 -8.50 1.46
C GLY A 43 -1.39 -7.56 1.19
N GLY A 44 -1.12 -6.26 1.02
CA GLY A 44 -2.11 -5.23 0.71
C GLY A 44 -2.77 -5.43 -0.65
N VAL A 45 -1.98 -5.62 -1.72
CA VAL A 45 -2.49 -5.92 -3.07
C VAL A 45 -3.31 -7.21 -3.08
N GLY A 46 -2.82 -8.26 -2.42
CA GLY A 46 -3.52 -9.54 -2.32
C GLY A 46 -4.86 -9.40 -1.59
N ALA A 47 -4.91 -8.63 -0.51
CA ALA A 47 -6.15 -8.36 0.22
C ALA A 47 -7.16 -7.53 -0.61
N ALA A 48 -6.68 -6.55 -1.37
CA ALA A 48 -7.51 -5.75 -2.28
C ALA A 48 -8.07 -6.60 -3.43
N SER A 49 -7.24 -7.45 -4.03
CA SER A 49 -7.64 -8.38 -5.09
C SER A 49 -8.74 -9.34 -4.63
N ARG A 50 -8.65 -9.87 -3.40
CA ARG A 50 -9.74 -10.69 -2.80
C ARG A 50 -11.06 -9.94 -2.64
N LYS A 51 -11.06 -8.61 -2.66
CA LYS A 51 -12.25 -7.75 -2.61
C LYS A 51 -12.68 -7.26 -4.00
N GLY A 52 -12.10 -7.78 -5.08
CA GLY A 52 -12.41 -7.38 -6.46
C GLY A 52 -11.79 -6.04 -6.89
N ILE A 53 -10.82 -5.52 -6.13
CA ILE A 53 -10.13 -4.26 -6.46
C ILE A 53 -8.87 -4.59 -7.26
N LEU A 54 -8.85 -4.19 -8.53
CA LEU A 54 -7.68 -4.36 -9.40
C LEU A 54 -6.70 -3.20 -9.19
N MET A 55 -5.51 -3.50 -8.67
CA MET A 55 -4.41 -2.55 -8.53
C MET A 55 -3.36 -2.82 -9.62
N LYS A 56 -3.10 -1.85 -10.50
CA LYS A 56 -2.09 -1.94 -11.57
C LYS A 56 -0.67 -1.73 -11.04
N GLY A 57 -0.25 -2.55 -10.08
CA GLY A 57 1.06 -2.49 -9.43
C GLY A 57 1.03 -1.96 -8.00
N VAL A 58 2.13 -2.18 -7.27
CA VAL A 58 2.26 -1.85 -5.85
C VAL A 58 2.35 -0.34 -5.58
N HIS A 59 2.92 0.43 -6.51
CA HIS A 59 3.05 1.89 -6.38
C HIS A 59 1.68 2.60 -6.27
N VAL A 60 0.62 1.98 -6.80
CA VAL A 60 -0.73 2.51 -6.67
C VAL A 60 -1.16 2.59 -5.20
N LEU A 61 -0.70 1.68 -4.32
CA LEU A 61 -1.00 1.78 -2.88
C LEU A 61 -0.39 3.03 -2.28
N GLU A 62 0.85 3.38 -2.64
CA GLU A 62 1.53 4.59 -2.12
C GLU A 62 0.84 5.86 -2.59
N VAL A 63 0.44 5.93 -3.86
CA VAL A 63 -0.29 7.09 -4.38
C VAL A 63 -1.66 7.22 -3.70
N LEU A 64 -2.35 6.09 -3.49
CA LEU A 64 -3.65 6.07 -2.82
C LEU A 64 -3.57 6.52 -1.36
N THR A 65 -2.50 6.20 -0.62
CA THR A 65 -2.37 6.67 0.79
C THR A 65 -2.18 8.18 0.89
N GLN A 66 -1.70 8.83 -0.17
CA GLN A 66 -1.54 10.29 -0.23
C GLN A 66 -2.76 11.02 -0.81
N ALA A 67 -3.73 10.28 -1.37
CA ALA A 67 -4.92 10.87 -1.99
C ALA A 67 -5.82 11.53 -0.92
N LYS A 68 -6.09 12.83 -1.08
CA LYS A 68 -6.94 13.62 -0.17
C LYS A 68 -8.35 13.87 -0.69
N SER A 69 -8.55 13.70 -1.98
CA SER A 69 -9.81 14.00 -2.65
C SER A 69 -10.06 12.96 -3.73
N ILE A 70 -11.34 12.62 -3.92
CA ILE A 70 -11.78 11.67 -4.93
C ILE A 70 -12.80 12.40 -5.80
N ALA A 71 -12.49 12.51 -7.09
CA ALA A 71 -13.43 12.98 -8.10
C ALA A 71 -14.09 11.77 -8.74
N PHE A 72 -15.41 11.66 -8.59
CA PHE A 72 -16.19 10.62 -9.26
C PHE A 72 -16.75 11.18 -10.56
N ASP A 73 -16.63 10.41 -11.64
CA ASP A 73 -17.43 10.66 -12.82
C ASP A 73 -18.90 10.32 -12.53
N LYS A 74 -19.84 11.07 -13.08
CA LYS A 74 -21.27 10.86 -12.81
C LYS A 74 -21.84 9.77 -13.72
N THR A 75 -21.60 9.89 -15.02
CA THR A 75 -22.24 9.05 -16.04
C THR A 75 -21.46 7.74 -16.17
N GLY A 76 -22.11 6.59 -15.97
CA GLY A 76 -21.46 5.28 -16.03
C GLY A 76 -20.74 4.84 -14.75
N THR A 77 -20.48 5.76 -13.80
CA THR A 77 -19.90 5.44 -12.48
C THR A 77 -20.93 5.60 -11.36
N LEU A 78 -21.34 6.82 -11.01
CA LEU A 78 -22.38 7.05 -9.99
C LEU A 78 -23.79 6.71 -10.50
N THR A 79 -24.01 6.95 -11.78
CA THR A 79 -25.27 6.65 -12.49
C THR A 79 -25.01 5.62 -13.56
N LYS A 80 -26.04 4.88 -13.95
CA LYS A 80 -25.93 3.85 -15.00
C LYS A 80 -25.81 4.41 -16.42
N GLY A 81 -25.87 5.74 -16.59
CA GLY A 81 -25.86 6.38 -17.91
C GLY A 81 -27.08 6.05 -18.78
N VAL A 82 -28.11 5.42 -18.21
CA VAL A 82 -29.40 5.15 -18.86
C VAL A 82 -30.42 6.14 -18.34
N PHE A 83 -31.05 6.87 -19.25
CA PHE A 83 -32.14 7.76 -18.91
C PHE A 83 -33.40 6.94 -18.71
N LYS A 84 -34.05 7.12 -17.56
CA LYS A 84 -35.34 6.53 -17.24
C LYS A 84 -36.28 7.66 -16.85
N VAL A 85 -37.49 7.62 -17.38
CA VAL A 85 -38.57 8.52 -16.93
C VAL A 85 -38.80 8.24 -15.44
N THR A 86 -38.57 9.24 -14.60
CA THR A 86 -38.75 9.12 -13.14
C THR A 86 -40.17 9.45 -12.73
N ASP A 87 -40.78 10.42 -13.42
CA ASP A 87 -42.15 10.80 -13.18
C ASP A 87 -42.77 11.38 -14.45
N ILE A 88 -44.07 11.17 -14.60
CA ILE A 88 -44.91 11.80 -15.60
C ILE A 88 -45.94 12.59 -14.81
N VAL A 89 -45.90 13.91 -14.95
CA VAL A 89 -46.85 14.83 -14.28
C VAL A 89 -47.77 15.41 -15.36
N PRO A 90 -48.91 14.74 -15.65
CA PRO A 90 -49.85 15.21 -16.65
C PRO A 90 -50.54 16.49 -16.19
N GLN A 91 -50.85 17.38 -17.13
CA GLN A 91 -51.62 18.62 -16.92
C GLN A 91 -52.97 18.51 -17.66
N ASN A 92 -53.93 19.36 -17.31
CA ASN A 92 -55.26 19.43 -17.94
C ASN A 92 -56.16 18.16 -17.78
N GLY A 93 -55.95 17.37 -16.73
CA GLY A 93 -56.82 16.23 -16.39
C GLY A 93 -56.53 14.93 -17.13
N HIS A 94 -55.44 14.85 -17.90
CA HIS A 94 -54.97 13.61 -18.52
C HIS A 94 -54.46 12.61 -17.47
N SER A 95 -54.69 11.30 -17.70
CA SER A 95 -54.15 10.26 -16.82
C SER A 95 -52.69 9.95 -17.15
N LYS A 96 -51.95 9.34 -16.20
CA LYS A 96 -50.55 8.94 -16.44
C LYS A 96 -50.41 7.86 -17.51
N GLU A 97 -51.48 7.13 -17.81
CA GLU A 97 -51.51 6.10 -18.85
C GLU A 97 -51.81 6.63 -20.27
N GLU A 98 -52.28 7.88 -20.38
CA GLU A 98 -52.62 8.53 -21.66
C GLU A 98 -51.44 9.31 -22.29
N VAL A 99 -50.29 9.39 -21.59
CA VAL A 99 -49.11 10.20 -21.95
C VAL A 99 -47.86 9.34 -22.14
#